data_AF-A0A084E1Y2-F1
#
_entry.id   AF-A0A084E1Y2-F1
#
_cell.length_a   1.000
_cell.length_b   1.000
_cell.length_c   1.000
_cell.angle_alpha   90.00
_cell.angle_beta   90.00
_cell.angle_gamma   90.00
#
_symmetry.space_group_name_H-M   'P 1'
#
loop_
_entity.id
_entity.type
_entity.pdbx_description
1 polymer ?
#
loop_
_entity_poly.entity_id
_entity_poly.type
_entity_poly.pdbx_seq_one_letter_code
_entity_poly.pdbx_strand_id
1 'polypeptide(L)' 'MCDDFAQARLDMFEAGLFGQGPAFWRWIETDAAQPYLAAFAADRRPPEPGEPFAIDLAADDLLAPDRLAQLALQIEADHA' A
#
# COMPACT_ATOMS: atom_id res chain seq x y z
N MET A 1 -10.77 5.23 9.72
CA MET A 1 -10.55 4.37 10.91
C MET A 1 -11.32 3.05 10.85
N CYS A 2 -12.62 2.99 10.48
CA CYS A 2 -13.29 1.69 10.29
C CYS A 2 -13.00 1.06 8.91
N ASP A 3 -12.81 1.90 7.88
CA ASP A 3 -12.56 1.46 6.51
C ASP A 3 -11.17 0.84 6.30
N ASP A 4 -10.17 1.28 7.07
CA ASP A 4 -8.78 0.81 6.96
C ASP A 4 -8.65 -0.69 7.27
N PHE A 5 -9.44 -1.19 8.23
CA PHE A 5 -9.46 -2.61 8.58
C PHE A 5 -10.22 -3.46 7.56
N ALA A 6 -11.23 -2.92 6.89
CA ALA A 6 -11.93 -3.63 5.83
C ALA A 6 -11.01 -3.83 4.62
N GLN A 7 -10.26 -2.80 4.24
CA GLN A 7 -9.28 -2.89 3.15
C GLN A 7 -8.11 -3.80 3.53
N ALA A 8 -7.57 -3.68 4.75
CA ALA A 8 -6.47 -4.53 5.21
C ALA A 8 -6.83 -6.04 5.19
N ARG A 9 -8.10 -6.39 5.46
CA ARG A 9 -8.57 -7.79 5.35
C ARG A 9 -8.48 -8.32 3.92
N LEU A 10 -8.93 -7.52 2.94
CA LEU A 10 -8.89 -7.89 1.53
C LEU A 10 -7.44 -7.99 1.04
N ASP A 11 -6.63 -7.01 1.39
CA ASP A 11 -5.23 -7.00 0.97
C ASP A 11 -4.43 -8.17 1.58
N MET A 12 -4.70 -8.54 2.85
CA MET A 12 -4.09 -9.72 3.47
C MET A 12 -4.49 -11.02 2.76
N PHE A 13 -5.74 -11.11 2.32
CA PHE A 13 -6.24 -12.23 1.53
C PHE A 13 -5.53 -12.31 0.17
N GLU A 14 -5.45 -11.19 -0.55
CA GLU A 14 -4.81 -11.09 -1.87
C GLU A 14 -3.30 -11.34 -1.81
N ALA A 15 -2.62 -10.85 -0.77
CA ALA A 15 -1.21 -11.13 -0.55
C ALA A 15 -0.93 -12.61 -0.26
N GLY A 16 -1.94 -13.37 0.22
CA GLY A 16 -1.86 -14.81 0.45
C GLY A 16 -0.92 -15.25 1.57
N LEU A 17 -0.35 -14.31 2.33
CA LEU A 17 0.67 -14.56 3.37
C LEU A 17 0.15 -15.37 4.56
N PHE A 18 -1.15 -15.24 4.87
CA PHE A 18 -1.81 -15.88 6.02
C PHE A 18 -2.82 -16.95 5.61
N GLY A 19 -2.91 -17.25 4.31
CA GLY A 19 -3.89 -18.15 3.71
C GLY A 19 -4.95 -17.43 2.88
N GLN A 20 -5.63 -18.20 2.02
CA GLN A 20 -6.54 -17.69 0.98
C GLN A 20 -7.88 -18.46 0.97
N GLY A 21 -8.22 -19.13 2.08
CA GLY A 21 -9.34 -20.06 2.14
C GLY A 21 -10.26 -19.81 3.34
N PRO A 22 -11.26 -20.67 3.56
CA PRO A 22 -12.23 -20.51 4.65
C PRO A 22 -11.60 -20.41 6.05
N ALA A 23 -10.42 -21.01 6.26
CA ALA A 23 -9.69 -20.90 7.51
C ALA A 23 -9.18 -19.47 7.78
N PHE A 24 -8.74 -18.76 6.74
CA PHE A 24 -8.36 -17.36 6.84
C PHE A 24 -9.55 -16.51 7.28
N TRP A 25 -10.71 -16.66 6.61
CA TRP A 25 -11.92 -15.90 6.91
C TRP A 25 -12.44 -16.15 8.34
N ARG A 26 -12.30 -17.37 8.85
CA ARG A 26 -12.65 -17.66 10.25
C ARG A 26 -11.67 -17.05 11.24
N TRP A 27 -10.39 -17.02 10.89
CA TRP A 27 -9.35 -16.46 11.75
C TRP A 27 -9.38 -14.93 11.81
N ILE A 28 -9.62 -14.25 10.67
CA ILE A 28 -9.60 -12.78 10.55
C ILE A 28 -10.72 -12.09 11.35
N GLU A 29 -11.75 -12.85 11.74
CA GLU A 29 -12.84 -12.41 12.62
C GLU A 29 -12.50 -12.52 14.11
N THR A 30 -11.38 -13.16 14.47
CA THR A 30 -10.98 -13.34 15.87
C THR A 30 -10.13 -12.18 16.37
N ASP A 31 -10.13 -11.96 17.69
CA ASP A 31 -9.27 -10.95 18.33
C ASP A 31 -7.78 -11.21 18.10
N ALA A 32 -7.40 -12.47 17.90
CA ALA A 32 -6.01 -12.85 17.59
C ALA A 32 -5.50 -12.26 16.27
N ALA A 33 -6.40 -11.91 15.34
CA ALA A 33 -6.04 -11.33 14.06
C ALA A 33 -5.87 -9.79 14.11
N GLN A 34 -6.39 -9.12 15.14
CA GLN A 34 -6.32 -7.66 15.27
C GLN A 34 -4.90 -7.06 15.15
N PRO A 35 -3.85 -7.58 15.82
CA PRO A 35 -2.51 -7.00 15.68
C PRO A 35 -1.96 -7.13 14.26
N TYR A 36 -2.30 -8.19 13.53
CA TYR A 36 -1.87 -8.41 12.16
C TYR A 36 -2.60 -7.47 11.20
N LEU A 37 -3.90 -7.31 11.39
CA LEU A 37 -4.71 -6.34 10.65
C LEU A 37 -4.20 -4.92 10.84
N ALA A 38 -3.84 -4.55 12.08
CA ALA A 38 -3.29 -3.23 12.38
C ALA A 38 -1.92 -3.02 11.72
N ALA A 39 -1.03 -4.02 11.79
CA ALA A 39 0.27 -3.96 11.13
C ALA A 39 0.13 -3.83 9.60
N PHE A 40 -0.79 -4.60 9.01
CA PHE A 40 -1.02 -4.58 7.57
C PHE A 40 -1.65 -3.27 7.10
N ALA A 41 -2.63 -2.74 7.83
CA ALA A 41 -3.19 -1.42 7.58
C ALA A 41 -2.13 -0.31 7.68
N ALA A 42 -1.21 -0.40 8.64
CA ALA A 42 -0.14 0.57 8.81
C ALA A 42 0.93 0.50 7.71
N ASP A 43 1.21 -0.68 7.17
CA ASP A 43 2.12 -0.87 6.03
C ASP A 43 1.52 -0.33 4.72
N ARG A 44 0.20 -0.46 4.55
CA ARG A 44 -0.54 -0.04 3.36
C ARG A 44 -1.06 1.40 3.42
N ARG A 45 -0.89 2.11 4.54
CA ARG A 45 -1.39 3.48 4.63
C ARG A 45 -0.68 4.35 3.58
N PRO A 46 -1.41 5.29 2.95
CA PRO A 46 -0.76 6.30 2.14
C PRO A 46 0.36 6.96 2.93
N PRO A 47 1.53 7.22 2.32
CA PRO A 47 2.59 7.96 3.00
C PRO A 47 2.05 9.32 3.44
N GLU A 48 2.36 9.71 4.67
CA GLU A 48 1.99 11.04 5.16
C GLU A 48 2.85 12.11 4.50
N PRO A 49 2.36 13.36 4.38
CA PRO A 49 3.17 14.45 3.84
C PRO A 49 4.52 14.59 4.56
N GLY A 50 5.61 14.41 3.81
CA GLY A 50 6.98 14.47 4.34
C GLY A 50 7.57 13.12 4.76
N GLU A 51 6.83 12.02 4.69
CA GLU A 51 7.41 10.69 4.83
C GLU A 51 8.17 10.28 3.56
N PRO A 52 9.40 9.77 3.69
CA PRO A 52 10.11 9.22 2.56
C PRO A 52 9.39 7.94 2.08
N PHE A 53 8.92 7.96 0.83
CA PHE A 53 8.41 6.77 0.14
C PHE A 53 9.29 6.48 -1.07
N ALA A 54 9.54 5.19 -1.32
CA ALA A 54 10.34 4.76 -2.45
C ALA A 54 9.47 4.73 -3.71
N ILE A 55 9.75 5.64 -4.64
CA ILE A 55 9.32 5.48 -6.03
C ILE A 55 10.44 4.72 -6.72
N ASP A 56 10.14 3.56 -7.27
CA ASP A 56 11.10 2.75 -8.02
C ASP A 56 11.35 3.43 -9.38
N LEU A 57 12.16 4.49 -9.37
CA LEU A 57 12.59 5.21 -10.56
C LEU A 57 13.75 4.44 -11.19
N ALA A 58 13.61 4.10 -12.47
CA ALA A 58 14.75 3.55 -13.19
C ALA A 58 15.83 4.64 -13.29
N ALA A 59 17.10 4.26 -13.07
CA ALA A 59 18.21 5.21 -13.03
C ALA A 59 18.36 6.07 -14.30
N ASP A 60 17.86 5.58 -15.44
CA ASP A 60 17.84 6.29 -16.72
C ASP A 60 16.90 7.51 -16.72
N ASP A 61 15.83 7.51 -15.91
CA ASP A 61 14.89 8.62 -15.82
C ASP A 61 15.51 9.85 -15.14
N LEU A 62 16.48 9.63 -14.24
CA LEU A 62 17.18 10.68 -13.48
C LEU A 62 18.25 11.41 -14.29
N LEU A 63 18.69 10.84 -15.42
CA LEU A 63 19.78 11.37 -16.24
C LEU A 63 19.31 12.24 -17.42
N ALA A 64 17.99 12.33 -17.66
CA ALA A 64 17.41 13.09 -18.76
C ALA A 64 16.48 14.22 -18.23
N PRO A 65 16.92 15.50 -18.27
CA PRO A 65 16.16 16.63 -17.72
C PRO A 65 14.74 16.77 -18.28
N ASP A 66 14.54 16.45 -19.56
CA ASP A 66 13.23 16.50 -20.22
C ASP A 66 12.29 15.38 -19.74
N ARG A 67 12.84 14.23 -19.32
CA ARG A 67 12.08 13.11 -18.75
C ARG A 67 11.59 13.43 -17.35
N LEU A 68 12.40 14.11 -16.54
CA LEU A 68 11.99 14.56 -15.21
C LEU A 68 10.88 15.60 -15.27
N ALA A 69 10.93 16.52 -16.23
CA ALA A 69 9.87 17.50 -16.43
C ALA A 69 8.54 16.85 -16.87
N GLN A 70 8.60 15.84 -17.73
CA GLN A 70 7.42 15.04 -18.09
C GLN A 70 6.89 14.23 -16.90
N LEU A 71 7.77 13.60 -16.12
CA LEU A 71 7.41 12.83 -14.95
C LEU A 71 6.73 13.70 -13.88
N ALA A 72 7.21 14.92 -13.64
CA ALA A 72 6.59 15.85 -12.70
C ALA A 72 5.16 16.24 -13.13
N LEU A 73 4.96 16.54 -14.41
CA LEU A 73 3.63 16.85 -14.94
C LEU A 73 2.69 15.64 -14.91
N GLN A 74 3.23 14.44 -15.14
CA GLN A 74 2.49 13.19 -15.05
C GLN A 74 2.03 12.94 -13.61
N ILE A 75 2.92 13.10 -12.63
CA ILE A 75 2.59 12.96 -11.20
C ILE A 75 1.51 13.97 -10.78
N GLU A 76 1.65 15.24 -11.14
CA GLU A 76 0.66 16.28 -10.81
C GLU A 76 -0.70 16.01 -11.47
N ALA A 77 -0.72 15.53 -12.72
CA ALA A 77 -1.97 15.17 -13.40
C ALA A 77 -2.63 13.92 -12.83
N ASP A 78 -1.83 12.94 -12.43
CA ASP A 78 -2.32 11.64 -11.93
C ASP A 78 -2.79 11.73 -10.46
N HIS A 79 -2.42 12.79 -9.74
CA HIS A 79 -2.70 12.98 -8.31
C HIS A 79 -3.39 14.31 -7.95
N ALA A 80 -4.03 14.99 -8.92
CA ALA A 80 -4.81 16.21 -8.73
C ALA A 80 -6.18 16.01 -8.06
#